data_AF-A0A4R2TRV9-F1
#
_entry.id   AF-A0A4R2TRV9-F1
#
_cell.length_a   1.000
_cell.length_b   1.000
_cell.length_c   1.000
_cell.angle_alpha   90.00
_cell.angle_beta   90.00
_cell.angle_gamma   90.00
#
_symmetry.space_group_name_H-M   'P 1'
#
loop_
_entity.id
_entity.type
_entity.pdbx_description
1 polymer ?
#
loop_
_entity_poly.entity_id
_entity_poly.type
_entity_poly.pdbx_seq_one_letter_code
_entity_poly.pdbx_strand_id
1 'polypeptide(L)'
;MQTDTDTCAAKPAHLDNLRADFDTKLRARGEARRQLEADALAKRRTRKRTANAAQASHLIAMPRVAALIKAGKLLGSATALAEVLGIQPRSLRAKTDAERGVSCKELEAVATALEVRAAAMIEHAAKLRAETEQ
;
A
#
# COMPACT_ATOMS: atom_id res chain seq x y z
N MET A 1 -84.87 -3.94 -38.67
CA MET A 1 -84.15 -4.64 -37.59
C MET A 1 -82.67 -4.54 -37.91
N GLN A 2 -82.03 -3.44 -37.52
CA GLN A 2 -80.57 -3.25 -37.61
C GLN A 2 -79.94 -3.94 -36.41
N THR A 3 -78.95 -4.79 -36.64
CA THR A 3 -78.06 -5.28 -35.61
C THR A 3 -76.65 -4.89 -36.01
N ASP A 4 -76.26 -3.69 -35.59
CA ASP A 4 -74.87 -3.25 -35.59
C ASP A 4 -74.16 -4.07 -34.51
N THR A 5 -73.43 -5.09 -34.93
CA THR A 5 -72.49 -5.78 -34.06
C THR A 5 -71.18 -5.01 -34.10
N ASP A 6 -70.92 -4.25 -33.03
CA ASP A 6 -69.63 -3.67 -32.72
C ASP A 6 -68.55 -4.76 -32.70
N THR A 7 -67.81 -4.92 -33.79
CA THR A 7 -66.60 -5.73 -33.81
C THR A 7 -65.50 -4.93 -33.11
N CYS A 8 -65.41 -5.10 -31.80
CA CYS A 8 -64.22 -4.77 -31.02
C CYS A 8 -63.03 -5.49 -31.66
N ALA A 9 -62.27 -4.78 -32.50
CA ALA A 9 -61.01 -5.27 -33.06
C ALA A 9 -60.04 -5.52 -31.89
N ALA A 10 -59.94 -6.78 -31.46
CA ALA A 10 -58.94 -7.21 -30.50
C ALA A 10 -57.57 -6.79 -31.04
N LYS A 11 -56.82 -6.01 -30.25
CA LYS A 11 -55.45 -5.63 -30.62
C LYS A 11 -54.68 -6.91 -30.96
N PRO A 12 -53.98 -6.95 -32.10
CA PRO A 12 -53.37 -8.19 -32.52
C PRO A 12 -52.19 -8.47 -31.58
N ALA A 13 -52.26 -9.62 -30.89
CA ALA A 13 -51.36 -10.01 -29.79
C ALA A 13 -49.85 -9.91 -30.12
N HIS A 14 -49.48 -9.92 -31.41
CA HIS A 14 -48.10 -9.72 -31.84
C HIS A 14 -47.55 -8.33 -31.49
N LEU A 15 -48.38 -7.28 -31.46
CA LEU A 15 -47.96 -5.92 -31.10
C LEU A 15 -47.70 -5.80 -29.60
N ASP A 16 -48.47 -6.49 -28.77
CA ASP A 16 -48.28 -6.51 -27.32
C ASP A 16 -47.01 -7.28 -26.94
N ASN A 17 -46.74 -8.39 -27.64
CA ASN A 17 -45.48 -9.15 -27.49
C ASN A 17 -44.27 -8.32 -27.91
N LEU A 18 -44.34 -7.62 -29.05
CA LEU A 18 -43.27 -6.72 -29.48
C LEU A 18 -43.03 -5.60 -28.46
N ARG A 19 -44.09 -5.02 -27.91
CA ARG A 19 -43.97 -3.97 -26.89
C ARG A 19 -43.33 -4.48 -25.59
N ALA A 20 -43.72 -5.67 -25.14
CA ALA A 20 -43.11 -6.34 -24.00
C ALA A 20 -41.62 -6.66 -24.24
N ASP A 21 -41.26 -7.11 -25.45
CA ASP A 21 -39.87 -7.35 -25.86
C ASP A 21 -39.04 -6.05 -25.91
N PHE A 22 -39.64 -4.94 -26.34
CA PHE A 22 -38.96 -3.64 -26.30
C PHE A 22 -38.76 -3.16 -24.86
N ASP A 23 -39.77 -3.28 -24.01
CA ASP A 23 -39.70 -2.87 -22.60
C ASP A 23 -38.69 -3.72 -21.81
N THR A 24 -38.62 -5.02 -22.07
CA THR A 24 -37.61 -5.91 -21.47
C THR A 24 -36.20 -5.57 -21.93
N LYS A 25 -35.98 -5.30 -23.23
CA LYS A 25 -34.69 -4.82 -23.75
C LYS A 25 -34.28 -3.48 -23.14
N LEU A 26 -35.23 -2.56 -22.92
CA LEU A 26 -34.99 -1.26 -22.29
C LEU A 26 -34.56 -1.42 -20.83
N ARG A 27 -35.24 -2.29 -20.07
CA ARG A 27 -34.86 -2.63 -18.69
C ARG A 27 -33.48 -3.28 -18.63
N ALA A 28 -33.21 -4.28 -19.47
CA ALA A 28 -31.91 -4.95 -19.54
C ALA A 28 -30.77 -3.97 -19.87
N ARG A 29 -31.00 -3.01 -20.78
CA ARG A 29 -30.02 -1.96 -21.09
C ARG A 29 -29.80 -1.00 -19.91
N GLY A 30 -30.85 -0.66 -19.17
CA GLY A 30 -30.76 0.15 -17.95
C GLY A 30 -30.05 -0.57 -16.80
N GLU A 31 -30.27 -1.87 -16.65
CA GLU A 31 -29.56 -2.73 -15.68
C GLU A 31 -28.08 -2.88 -16.06
N ALA A 32 -27.77 -3.11 -17.33
CA ALA A 32 -26.40 -3.17 -17.82
C ALA A 32 -25.63 -1.88 -17.53
N ARG A 33 -26.25 -0.70 -17.69
CA ARG A 33 -25.63 0.59 -17.31
C ARG A 33 -25.35 0.69 -15.82
N ARG A 34 -26.33 0.33 -14.97
CA ARG A 34 -26.16 0.33 -13.51
C ARG A 34 -25.07 -0.64 -13.05
N GLN A 35 -24.97 -1.81 -13.69
CA GLN A 35 -23.92 -2.79 -13.43
C GLN A 35 -22.54 -2.25 -13.82
N LEU A 36 -22.40 -1.65 -15.00
CA LEU A 36 -21.14 -1.03 -15.43
C LEU A 36 -20.68 0.09 -14.48
N GLU A 37 -21.60 0.93 -14.02
CA GLU A 37 -21.31 1.98 -13.04
C GLU A 37 -20.89 1.39 -11.69
N ALA A 38 -21.60 0.36 -11.21
CA ALA A 38 -21.26 -0.34 -9.98
C ALA A 38 -19.87 -0.99 -10.07
N ASP A 39 -19.54 -1.63 -11.19
CA ASP A 39 -18.23 -2.24 -11.44
C ASP A 39 -17.12 -1.20 -11.52
N ALA A 40 -17.38 -0.07 -12.18
CA ALA A 40 -16.43 1.04 -12.24
C ALA A 40 -16.15 1.63 -10.85
N LEU A 41 -17.19 1.80 -10.03
CA LEU A 41 -17.07 2.25 -8.64
C LEU A 41 -16.33 1.22 -7.78
N ALA A 42 -16.60 -0.07 -7.95
CA ALA A 42 -15.89 -1.15 -7.26
C ALA A 42 -14.39 -1.13 -7.60
N LYS A 43 -14.05 -1.06 -8.89
CA LYS A 43 -12.66 -0.91 -9.37
C LYS A 43 -11.99 0.35 -8.83
N ARG A 44 -12.70 1.47 -8.72
CA ARG A 44 -12.16 2.71 -8.15
C ARG A 44 -11.89 2.56 -6.65
N ARG A 45 -12.79 1.89 -5.90
CA ARG A 45 -12.62 1.65 -4.46
C ARG A 45 -11.44 0.72 -4.18
N THR A 46 -11.28 -0.35 -4.96
CA THR A 46 -10.13 -1.27 -4.79
C THR A 46 -8.81 -0.54 -5.07
N ARG A 47 -8.72 0.22 -6.16
CA ARG A 47 -7.55 1.06 -6.47
C ARG A 47 -7.21 2.06 -5.37
N LYS A 48 -8.22 2.72 -4.78
CA LYS A 48 -8.02 3.63 -3.65
C LYS A 48 -7.48 2.89 -2.42
N ARG A 49 -8.01 1.71 -2.10
CA ARG A 49 -7.53 0.90 -0.96
C ARG A 49 -6.07 0.47 -1.16
N THR A 50 -5.70 0.03 -2.36
CA THR A 50 -4.31 -0.36 -2.65
C THR A 50 -3.36 0.84 -2.61
N ALA A 51 -3.77 1.99 -3.13
CA ALA A 51 -2.99 3.23 -3.05
C ALA A 51 -2.79 3.68 -1.60
N ASN A 52 -3.84 3.68 -0.79
CA ASN A 52 -3.76 4.03 0.63
C ASN A 52 -2.86 3.06 1.40
N ALA A 53 -2.93 1.75 1.11
CA ALA A 53 -2.06 0.76 1.73
C ALA A 53 -0.58 0.96 1.37
N ALA A 54 -0.28 1.28 0.10
CA ALA A 54 1.08 1.60 -0.34
C ALA A 54 1.61 2.89 0.29
N GLN A 55 0.77 3.91 0.43
CA GLN A 55 1.15 5.15 1.11
C GLN A 55 1.43 4.91 2.60
N ALA A 56 0.59 4.13 3.28
CA ALA A 56 0.78 3.79 4.70
C ALA A 56 2.07 2.98 4.91
N SER A 57 2.38 2.00 4.05
CA SER A 57 3.62 1.24 4.15
C SER A 57 4.86 2.12 3.91
N HIS A 58 4.78 3.06 2.96
CA HIS A 58 5.86 4.01 2.70
C HIS A 58 6.12 4.94 3.90
N LEU A 59 5.08 5.47 4.54
CA LEU A 59 5.20 6.32 5.73
C LEU A 59 5.83 5.61 6.93
N ILE A 60 5.68 4.28 7.05
CA ILE A 60 6.33 3.48 8.10
C ILE A 60 7.78 3.15 7.71
N ALA A 61 8.05 2.92 6.42
CA ALA A 61 9.38 2.55 5.93
C ALA A 61 10.38 3.73 6.03
N MET A 62 9.97 4.94 5.66
CA MET A 62 10.87 6.10 5.59
C MET A 62 11.56 6.45 6.92
N PRO A 63 10.86 6.53 8.08
CA PRO A 63 11.51 6.78 9.37
C PRO A 63 12.52 5.71 9.74
N ARG A 64 12.22 4.43 9.45
CA ARG A 64 13.12 3.30 9.74
C ARG A 64 14.39 3.37 8.89
N VAL A 65 14.23 3.68 7.60
CA VAL A 65 15.34 3.87 6.68
C VAL A 65 16.21 5.07 7.10
N ALA A 66 15.58 6.19 7.47
CA ALA A 66 16.30 7.37 7.95
C ALA A 66 17.08 7.09 9.25
N ALA A 67 16.48 6.36 10.20
CA ALA A 67 17.15 5.92 11.42
C ALA A 67 18.35 5.03 11.11
N LEU A 68 18.20 4.10 10.17
CA LEU A 68 19.27 3.20 9.74
C LEU A 68 20.44 3.95 9.09
N ILE A 69 20.15 4.91 8.22
CA ILE A 69 21.17 5.77 7.59
C ILE A 69 21.92 6.57 8.66
N LYS A 70 21.20 7.13 9.65
CA LYS A 70 21.82 7.86 10.76
C LYS A 70 22.70 6.95 11.61
N ALA A 71 22.25 5.73 11.90
CA ALA A 71 23.04 4.74 12.63
C ALA A 71 24.34 4.39 11.90
N GLY A 72 24.31 4.21 10.58
CA GLY A 72 25.53 3.99 9.79
C GLY A 72 26.54 5.11 9.92
N LYS A 73 26.10 6.37 9.95
CA LYS A 73 26.97 7.53 10.21
C LYS A 73 27.57 7.50 11.62
N LEU A 74 26.79 7.09 12.62
CA LEU A 74 27.25 7.00 14.00
C LEU A 74 28.22 5.84 14.23
N LEU A 75 28.03 4.70 13.55
CA LEU A 75 28.98 3.59 13.59
C LEU A 75 30.31 3.93 12.91
N GLY A 76 30.28 4.84 11.93
CA GLY A 76 31.46 5.42 11.27
C GLY A 76 31.51 5.12 9.76
N SER A 77 30.79 4.10 9.30
CA SER A 77 30.70 3.79 7.88
C SER A 77 29.47 2.95 7.54
N ALA A 78 29.10 2.93 6.26
CA ALA A 78 28.10 1.99 5.75
C ALA A 78 28.57 0.53 5.80
N THR A 79 29.88 0.27 5.78
CA THR A 79 30.42 -1.09 5.89
C THR A 79 30.25 -1.65 7.30
N ALA A 80 30.53 -0.86 8.33
CA ALA A 80 30.32 -1.25 9.73
C ALA A 80 28.84 -1.55 10.00
N LEU A 81 27.93 -0.78 9.41
CA LEU A 81 26.49 -1.07 9.47
C LEU A 81 26.13 -2.39 8.78
N ALA A 82 26.73 -2.69 7.61
CA ALA A 82 26.50 -3.93 6.90
C ALA A 82 27.01 -5.15 7.70
N GLU A 83 28.16 -5.01 8.37
CA GLU A 83 28.73 -6.02 9.26
C GLU A 83 27.83 -6.31 10.46
N VAL A 84 27.36 -5.26 11.15
CA VAL A 84 26.40 -5.39 12.27
C VAL A 84 25.14 -6.15 11.86
N LEU A 85 24.66 -5.89 10.65
CA LEU A 85 23.47 -6.55 10.09
C LEU A 85 23.76 -7.92 9.48
N GLY A 86 25.03 -8.34 9.37
CA GLY A 86 25.42 -9.58 8.72
C GLY A 86 25.07 -9.66 7.23
N ILE A 87 25.03 -8.52 6.53
CA ILE A 87 24.63 -8.44 5.12
C ILE A 87 25.74 -7.88 4.23
N GLN A 88 25.65 -8.17 2.93
CA GLN A 88 26.52 -7.57 1.94
C GLN A 88 26.18 -6.08 1.70
N PRO A 89 27.15 -5.23 1.31
CA PRO A 89 26.92 -3.81 1.02
C PRO A 89 25.83 -3.55 -0.03
N ARG A 90 25.70 -4.43 -1.03
CA ARG A 90 24.64 -4.33 -2.04
C ARG A 90 23.25 -4.50 -1.42
N SER A 91 23.11 -5.45 -0.49
CA SER A 91 21.86 -5.68 0.25
C SER A 91 21.54 -4.55 1.21
N LEU A 92 22.56 -3.90 1.77
CA LEU A 92 22.38 -2.69 2.58
C LEU A 92 21.84 -1.53 1.72
N ARG A 93 22.37 -1.32 0.51
CA ARG A 93 21.88 -0.26 -0.40
C ARG A 93 20.40 -0.44 -0.72
N ALA A 94 19.97 -1.65 -1.08
CA ALA A 94 18.55 -1.93 -1.32
C ALA A 94 17.65 -1.59 -0.11
N LYS A 95 18.17 -1.69 1.12
CA LYS A 95 17.44 -1.28 2.33
C LYS A 95 17.44 0.24 2.53
N THR A 96 18.57 0.91 2.30
CA THR A 96 18.67 2.36 2.45
C THR A 96 17.95 3.14 1.35
N ASP A 97 17.81 2.54 0.17
CA ASP A 97 17.05 3.08 -0.96
C ASP A 97 15.55 2.76 -0.85
N ALA A 98 15.14 2.10 0.25
CA ALA A 98 13.78 1.67 0.55
C ALA A 98 13.16 0.71 -0.48
N GLU A 99 13.97 0.10 -1.34
CA GLU A 99 13.57 -1.02 -2.21
C GLU A 99 13.23 -2.26 -1.37
N ARG A 100 13.93 -2.44 -0.24
CA ARG A 100 13.67 -3.48 0.76
C ARG A 100 13.30 -2.85 2.10
N GLY A 101 12.21 -3.31 2.69
CA GLY A 101 11.79 -2.87 4.02
C GLY A 101 12.80 -3.22 5.12
N VAL A 102 12.85 -2.38 6.16
CA VAL A 102 13.69 -2.59 7.35
C VAL A 102 12.87 -3.27 8.45
N SER A 103 13.37 -4.40 8.95
CA SER A 103 12.69 -5.18 9.99
C SER A 103 12.98 -4.65 11.40
N CYS A 104 12.12 -4.95 12.37
CA CYS A 104 12.34 -4.53 13.76
C CYS A 104 13.61 -5.15 14.36
N LYS A 105 13.88 -6.42 14.06
CA LYS A 105 15.09 -7.13 14.51
C LYS A 105 16.38 -6.45 14.03
N GLU A 106 16.37 -5.90 12.83
CA GLU A 106 17.51 -5.16 12.29
C GLU A 106 17.73 -3.84 13.03
N LEU A 107 16.64 -3.14 13.38
CA LEU A 107 16.72 -1.92 14.18
C LEU A 107 17.25 -2.21 15.59
N GLU A 108 16.78 -3.29 16.21
CA GLU A 108 17.26 -3.75 17.52
C GLU A 108 18.75 -4.10 17.48
N ALA A 109 19.19 -4.90 16.49
CA ALA A 109 20.60 -5.27 16.33
C ALA A 109 21.50 -4.03 16.17
N VAL A 110 21.06 -3.06 15.37
CA VAL A 110 21.79 -1.80 15.17
C VAL A 110 21.80 -0.94 16.43
N ALA A 111 20.70 -0.90 17.19
CA ALA A 111 20.65 -0.20 18.46
C ALA A 111 21.65 -0.79 19.46
N THR A 112 21.67 -2.12 19.62
CA THR A 112 22.64 -2.80 20.49
C THR A 112 24.09 -2.53 20.07
N ALA A 113 24.40 -2.54 18.76
CA ALA A 113 25.74 -2.21 18.30
C ALA A 113 26.15 -0.76 18.61
N LEU A 114 25.20 0.19 18.53
CA LEU A 114 25.44 1.58 18.93
C LEU A 114 25.65 1.71 20.44
N GLU A 115 24.91 0.99 21.26
CA GLU A 115 25.08 0.97 22.72
C GLU A 115 26.47 0.44 23.12
N VAL A 116 26.92 -0.66 22.51
CA VAL A 116 28.28 -1.19 22.72
C VAL A 116 29.34 -0.17 22.33
N ARG A 117 29.18 0.50 21.18
CA ARG A 117 30.12 1.54 20.74
C ARG A 117 30.10 2.74 21.69
N ALA A 118 28.93 3.16 22.16
CA ALA A 118 28.80 4.26 23.12
C ALA A 118 29.49 3.93 24.45
N ALA A 119 29.33 2.72 24.96
CA ALA A 119 30.01 2.26 26.17
C ALA A 119 31.54 2.33 26.01
N ALA A 120 32.08 1.84 24.89
CA ALA A 120 33.51 1.92 24.59
C ALA A 120 34.02 3.37 24.50
N MET A 121 33.22 4.28 23.89
CA MET A 121 33.57 5.70 23.82
C MET A 121 33.56 6.38 25.21
N ILE A 122 32.62 6.02 26.08
CA ILE A 122 32.56 6.53 27.46
C ILE A 122 33.77 6.04 28.25
N GLU A 123 34.12 4.76 28.14
CA GLU A 123 35.30 4.19 28.81
C GLU A 123 36.59 4.88 28.34
N HIS A 124 36.74 5.09 27.03
CA HIS A 124 37.89 5.80 26.48
C HIS A 124 37.94 7.26 26.96
N ALA A 125 36.80 7.95 27.01
CA ALA A 125 36.73 9.31 27.54
C ALA A 125 37.10 9.36 29.04
N ALA A 126 36.73 8.35 29.83
CA ALA A 126 37.13 8.25 31.23
C ALA A 126 38.65 8.08 31.38
N LYS A 127 39.28 7.25 30.54
CA LYS A 127 40.74 7.10 30.52
C LYS A 127 41.45 8.42 30.22
N LEU A 128 40.98 9.15 29.21
CA LEU A 128 41.55 10.47 28.86
C LEU A 128 41.41 11.49 29.99
N ARG A 129 40.30 11.50 30.74
CA ARG A 129 40.14 12.40 31.90
C ARG A 129 41.11 12.03 33.03
N ALA A 130 41.31 10.74 33.28
CA ALA A 130 42.26 10.29 34.28
C ALA A 130 43.71 10.71 33.95
N GLU A 131 44.07 10.76 32.66
CA GLU A 131 45.39 11.28 32.23
C GLU A 131 45.55 12.78 32.49
N THR A 132 44.47 13.56 32.48
CA THR A 132 44.52 15.01 32.76
C THR A 132 44.58 15.36 34.25
N GLU A 133 44.30 14.41 35.14
CA GLU A 133 44.31 14.58 36.59
C GLU A 133 45.63 14.10 37.26
N GLN A 134 46.56 13.57 36.45
CA GLN A 134 47.92 13.16 36.86
C GLN A 134 48.92 14.31 36.73
#